data_AF-A0A5B7K5B4-F1
#
_entry.id   AF-A0A5B7K5B4-F1
#
_cell.length_a   1.000
_cell.length_b   1.000
_cell.length_c   1.000
_cell.angle_alpha   90.00
_cell.angle_beta   90.00
_cell.angle_gamma   90.00
#
_symmetry.space_group_name_H-M   'P 1'
#
loop_
_entity.id
_entity.type
_entity.pdbx_description
1 polymer ?
#
loop_
_entity_poly.entity_id
_entity_poly.type
_entity_poly.pdbx_seq_one_letter_code
_entity_poly.pdbx_strand_id
1 'polypeptide(L)' 'MLPYIANAFPPQCSTYNVTLSVEHILLHCVRYREERRPLAVYCRGRGLPLKQTTLLGDEHPDVVDILMIYLTEANLIRKL' A
#
# COMPACT_ATOMS: atom_id res chain seq x y z
N MET A 1 -12.84 28.90 8.86
CA MET A 1 -11.70 28.44 8.03
C MET A 1 -11.50 26.97 8.34
N LEU A 2 -11.93 26.07 7.46
CA LEU A 2 -11.73 24.63 7.66
C LEU A 2 -10.23 24.33 7.55
N PRO A 3 -9.67 23.41 8.36
CA PRO A 3 -8.27 23.02 8.23
C PRO A 3 -8.01 22.54 6.80
N TYR A 4 -6.86 22.88 6.23
CA TYR A 4 -6.46 22.54 4.85
C TYR A 4 -6.69 21.05 4.49
N ILE A 5 -6.59 20.17 5.49
CA ILE A 5 -6.85 18.73 5.39
C ILE A 5 -8.32 18.42 5.02
N ALA A 6 -9.29 19.22 5.46
CA ALA A 6 -10.71 18.93 5.27
C ALA A 6 -11.20 19.07 3.81
N ASN A 7 -10.46 19.79 2.95
CA ASN A 7 -10.86 19.99 1.55
C ASN A 7 -10.25 18.96 0.60
N ALA A 8 -9.26 18.19 1.04
CA ALA A 8 -8.53 17.21 0.23
C ALA A 8 -8.59 15.78 0.80
N PHE A 9 -9.27 15.59 1.93
CA PHE A 9 -9.38 14.31 2.60
C PHE A 9 -10.79 13.71 2.44
N PRO A 10 -10.90 12.43 2.08
CA PRO A 10 -9.80 11.52 1.85
C PRO A 10 -9.25 11.66 0.41
N PRO A 11 -7.92 11.55 0.24
CA PRO A 11 -7.29 11.68 -1.07
C PRO A 11 -7.89 10.66 -2.04
N GLN A 12 -8.13 11.05 -3.30
CA GLN A 12 -8.71 10.17 -4.31
C GLN A 12 -7.61 9.56 -5.18
N CYS A 13 -7.79 8.30 -5.56
CA CYS A 13 -6.92 7.65 -6.53
C CYS A 13 -7.26 8.18 -7.92
N SER A 14 -6.33 8.89 -8.56
CA SER A 14 -6.54 9.47 -9.90
C SER A 14 -6.83 8.44 -10.98
N THR A 15 -6.49 7.16 -10.75
CA THR A 15 -6.73 6.05 -11.69
C THR A 15 -8.13 5.43 -11.55
N TYR A 16 -8.66 5.36 -10.33
CA TYR A 16 -9.91 4.65 -10.04
C TYR A 16 -11.05 5.58 -9.61
N ASN A 17 -10.76 6.86 -9.36
CA ASN A 17 -11.69 7.82 -8.77
C ASN A 17 -12.36 7.28 -7.49
N VAL A 18 -11.60 6.50 -6.71
CA VAL A 18 -12.00 5.96 -5.40
C VAL A 18 -11.12 6.56 -4.32
N THR A 19 -11.67 6.66 -3.12
CA THR A 19 -10.92 7.04 -1.93
C THR A 19 -9.68 6.16 -1.76
N LEU A 20 -8.50 6.79 -1.70
CA LEU A 20 -7.25 6.12 -1.38
C LEU A 20 -7.31 5.65 0.08
N SER A 21 -7.37 4.34 0.24
CA SER A 21 -7.10 3.66 1.51
C SER A 21 -5.73 2.97 1.46
N VAL A 22 -5.21 2.64 2.64
CA VAL A 22 -4.01 1.79 2.76
C VAL A 22 -4.21 0.48 1.99
N GLU A 23 -5.35 -0.17 2.16
CA GLU A 23 -5.71 -1.37 1.40
C GLU A 23 -5.70 -1.14 -0.11
N HIS A 24 -6.28 -0.05 -0.60
CA HIS A 24 -6.29 0.25 -2.03
C HIS A 24 -4.87 0.42 -2.57
N ILE A 25 -4.01 1.17 -1.88
CA ILE A 25 -2.61 1.37 -2.28
C ILE A 25 -1.85 0.04 -2.27
N LEU A 26 -2.02 -0.75 -1.22
CA LEU A 26 -1.26 -1.99 -1.02
C LEU A 26 -1.77 -3.17 -1.86
N LEU A 27 -3.05 -3.21 -2.22
CA LEU A 27 -3.65 -4.40 -2.87
C LEU A 27 -4.28 -4.13 -4.24
N HIS A 28 -4.84 -2.94 -4.49
CA HIS A 28 -5.70 -2.72 -5.67
C HIS A 28 -5.17 -1.72 -6.71
N CYS A 29 -4.45 -0.68 -6.30
CA CYS A 29 -4.06 0.42 -7.16
C CYS A 29 -3.10 -0.02 -8.28
N VAL A 30 -3.58 -0.04 -9.53
CA VAL A 30 -2.77 -0.35 -10.73
C VAL A 30 -1.54 0.52 -10.88
N ARG A 31 -1.59 1.79 -10.44
CA ARG A 31 -0.43 2.68 -10.48
C ARG A 31 0.79 2.09 -9.76
N TYR A 32 0.57 1.32 -8.71
CA TYR A 32 1.62 0.71 -7.88
C TYR A 32 1.76 -0.79 -8.12
N ARG A 33 1.21 -1.32 -9.23
CA ARG A 33 1.19 -2.76 -9.48
C ARG A 33 2.58 -3.34 -9.67
N GLU A 34 3.46 -2.65 -10.39
CA GLU A 34 4.81 -3.16 -10.67
C GLU A 34 5.70 -3.05 -9.43
N GLU A 35 5.58 -1.97 -8.67
CA GLU A 35 6.32 -1.76 -7.42
C GLU A 35 5.94 -2.79 -6.35
N ARG A 36 4.71 -3.31 -6.37
CA ARG A 36 4.26 -4.39 -5.47
C ARG A 36 4.68 -5.79 -5.92
N ARG A 37 5.24 -5.95 -7.12
CA ARG A 37 5.60 -7.26 -7.65
C ARG A 37 6.59 -8.02 -6.75
N PRO A 38 7.65 -7.40 -6.19
CA PRO A 38 8.56 -8.08 -5.25
C PRO A 38 7.83 -8.58 -3.99
N LEU A 39 6.94 -7.76 -3.44
CA LEU A 39 6.11 -8.09 -2.28
C LEU A 39 5.20 -9.30 -2.57
N ALA A 40 4.52 -9.30 -3.72
CA ALA A 40 3.66 -10.39 -4.14
C ALA A 40 4.44 -11.70 -4.40
N VAL A 41 5.65 -11.61 -4.97
CA VAL A 41 6.53 -12.76 -5.19
C VAL A 41 7.00 -13.33 -3.85
N TYR A 42 7.39 -12.47 -2.91
CA TYR A 42 7.81 -12.90 -1.57
C TYR A 42 6.70 -13.64 -0.82
N CYS A 43 5.50 -13.04 -0.73
CA CYS A 43 4.35 -13.68 -0.09
C CYS A 43 4.02 -15.03 -0.75
N ARG A 44 4.00 -15.09 -2.08
CA ARG A 44 3.72 -16.32 -2.82
C ARG A 44 4.77 -17.41 -2.55
N GLY A 45 6.05 -17.05 -2.50
CA GLY A 45 7.14 -17.98 -2.20
C GLY A 45 7.03 -18.62 -0.81
N ARG A 46 6.33 -17.96 0.11
CA ARG A 46 6.06 -18.45 1.47
C ARG A 46 4.67 -19.04 1.67
N GLY A 47 3.87 -19.16 0.61
CA GLY A 47 2.48 -19.62 0.70
C GLY A 47 1.55 -18.65 1.42
N LEU A 48 1.94 -17.38 1.54
CA LEU A 48 1.17 -16.36 2.25
C LEU A 48 0.16 -15.68 1.32
N PRO A 49 -1.09 -15.47 1.77
CA PRO A 49 -2.07 -14.74 0.99
C PRO A 49 -1.68 -13.25 0.95
N LEU A 50 -1.83 -12.59 -0.21
CA LEU A 50 -1.60 -11.16 -0.33
C LEU A 50 -2.81 -10.38 0.20
N LYS A 51 -2.89 -10.27 1.53
CA LYS A 51 -3.93 -9.54 2.27
C LYS A 51 -3.32 -8.45 3.12
N GLN A 52 -4.11 -7.45 3.49
CA GLN A 52 -3.65 -6.34 4.33
C GLN A 52 -3.04 -6.84 5.65
N THR A 53 -3.68 -7.78 6.34
CA THR A 53 -3.20 -8.33 7.62
C THR A 53 -1.84 -9.02 7.48
N THR A 54 -1.63 -9.77 6.40
CA THR A 54 -0.33 -10.39 6.07
C THR A 54 0.74 -9.33 5.82
N LEU A 55 0.40 -8.26 5.10
CA LEU A 55 1.34 -7.18 4.78
C LEU A 55 1.70 -6.33 6.00
N LEU A 56 0.76 -6.12 6.91
CA LEU A 56 0.98 -5.41 8.18
C LEU A 56 1.71 -6.27 9.23
N GLY A 57 2.01 -7.53 8.89
CA GLY A 57 2.82 -8.41 9.70
C GLY A 57 2.12 -8.99 10.93
N ASP A 58 0.78 -8.98 10.95
CA ASP A 58 -0.01 -9.51 12.07
C ASP A 58 0.37 -10.97 12.39
N GLU A 59 0.67 -11.75 11.36
CA GLU A 59 1.11 -13.15 11.45
C GLU A 59 2.59 -13.34 11.07
N HIS A 60 3.17 -12.38 10.35
CA HIS A 60 4.49 -12.50 9.71
C HIS A 60 5.26 -11.17 9.77
N PRO A 61 5.92 -10.86 10.91
CA PRO A 61 6.54 -9.55 11.12
C PRO A 61 7.65 -9.22 10.11
N ASP A 62 8.28 -10.22 9.51
CA ASP A 62 9.29 -10.05 8.45
C ASP A 62 8.71 -9.48 7.14
N VAL A 63 7.40 -9.61 6.91
CA VAL A 63 6.74 -9.02 5.75
C VAL A 63 6.68 -7.49 5.86
N VAL A 64 6.71 -6.94 7.08
CA VAL A 64 6.70 -5.49 7.32
C VAL A 64 7.98 -4.86 6.78
N ASP A 65 9.14 -5.49 6.94
CA ASP A 65 10.41 -4.96 6.44
C ASP A 65 10.35 -4.79 4.91
N ILE A 66 9.80 -5.76 4.20
CA ILE A 66 9.65 -5.73 2.74
C ILE A 66 8.60 -4.70 2.34
N LEU A 67 7.50 -4.57 3.11
CA LEU A 67 6.51 -3.52 2.91
C LEU A 67 7.15 -2.12 3.04
N MET A 68 8.00 -1.91 4.05
CA MET A 68 8.68 -0.64 4.28
C MET A 68 9.67 -0.30 3.16
N ILE A 69 10.40 -1.29 2.64
CA ILE A 69 11.26 -1.13 1.44
C ILE A 69 10.39 -0.68 0.26
N TYR A 70 9.29 -1.38 -0.03
CA TYR A 70 8.36 -1.02 -1.11
C TYR A 70 7.84 0.42 -0.98
N LEU A 71 7.37 0.81 0.21
CA LEU A 71 6.82 2.15 0.45
C LEU A 71 7.88 3.24 0.27
N THR A 72 9.13 2.93 0.62
CA THR A 72 10.27 3.83 0.48
C THR A 72 10.68 3.97 -0.99
N GLU A 73 10.88 2.86 -1.69
CA GLU A 73 11.32 2.86 -3.10
C GLU A 73 10.27 3.44 -4.06
N ALA A 74 8.98 3.17 -3.80
CA ALA A 74 7.87 3.77 -4.57
C ALA A 74 7.62 5.25 -4.22
N ASN A 75 8.39 5.81 -3.29
CA ASN A 75 8.24 7.16 -2.75
C ASN A 75 6.80 7.43 -2.30
N LEU A 76 6.18 6.42 -1.68
CA LEU A 76 4.80 6.44 -1.22
C LEU A 76 4.68 7.08 0.16
N ILE A 77 5.70 6.95 1.01
CA ILE A 77 5.76 7.58 2.33
C ILE A 77 5.60 9.10 2.23
N ARG A 78 6.11 9.73 1.16
CA ARG A 78 6.00 11.20 0.96
C ARG A 78 4.71 11.65 0.29
N LYS A 79 3.94 10.73 -0.28
CA LYS A 79 2.70 11.01 -1.04
C LYS A 79 1.43 10.77 -0.21
N LEU A 80 1.56 9.98 0.85
CA LEU A 80 0.57 9.77 1.90
C LEU A 80 0.68 10.90 2.94
#